data_AF-A0A7J5F2R9-F1
#
_entry.id   AF-A0A7J5F2R9-F1
#
_cell.length_a   1.000
_cell.length_b   1.000
_cell.length_c   1.000
_cell.angle_alpha   90.00
_cell.angle_beta   90.00
_cell.angle_gamma   90.00
#
_symmetry.space_group_name_H-M   'P 1'
#
loop_
_entity.id
_entity.type
_entity.pdbx_description
1 polymer ?
#
loop_
_entity_poly.entity_id
_entity_poly.type
_entity_poly.pdbx_seq_one_letter_code
_entity_poly.pdbx_strand_id
1 'polypeptide(L)'
;MRKIVLMYGSIAGLLMVGMFLISFWMMENGTLSFENSELFGYTTMLVVMSLIFVGVRSHREKNLNGVMTFGAGFKTGILIAAVASLFYAGGWEVYYNTVPGVRETFMNRYIEMSEKKMTAEGKAKEEIDAKVEELRKMAVMYENPLFRFGITLMEIFPVGLLVTLISAGILRKRSTA
;
A
#
# COMPACT_ATOMS: atom_id res chain seq x y z
N MET A 1 11.62 -0.03 20.60
CA MET A 1 11.23 -0.70 19.34
C MET A 1 9.75 -1.07 19.29
N ARG A 2 9.21 -2.03 20.09
CA ARG A 2 7.81 -2.53 19.96
C ARG A 2 6.74 -1.43 19.93
N LYS A 3 6.78 -0.48 20.89
CA LYS A 3 5.84 0.65 20.94
C LYS A 3 5.91 1.54 19.69
N ILE A 4 7.11 1.78 19.17
CA ILE A 4 7.35 2.58 17.96
C ILE A 4 6.80 1.85 16.74
N VAL A 5 7.14 0.56 16.59
CA VAL A 5 6.64 -0.27 15.49
C VAL A 5 5.11 -0.26 15.42
N LEU A 6 4.46 -0.54 16.55
CA LEU A 6 3.00 -0.58 16.60
C LEU A 6 2.37 0.79 16.33
N MET A 7 2.93 1.85 16.91
CA MET A 7 2.41 3.22 16.74
C MET A 7 2.55 3.73 15.31
N TYR A 8 3.75 3.70 14.73
CA TYR A 8 3.96 4.20 13.38
C TYR A 8 3.35 3.26 12.33
N GLY A 9 3.36 1.94 12.57
CA GLY A 9 2.72 0.97 11.70
C GLY A 9 1.20 1.13 11.66
N SER A 10 0.54 1.27 12.81
CA SER A 10 -0.91 1.47 12.84
C SER A 10 -1.33 2.82 12.27
N ILE A 11 -0.59 3.90 12.56
CA ILE A 11 -0.86 5.22 11.98
C ILE A 11 -0.74 5.16 10.45
N ALA A 12 0.36 4.58 9.93
CA ALA A 12 0.56 4.46 8.49
C ALA A 12 -0.53 3.60 7.84
N GLY A 13 -0.85 2.45 8.42
CA GLY A 13 -1.91 1.57 7.89
C GLY A 13 -3.28 2.23 7.91
N LEU A 14 -3.67 2.87 9.02
CA LEU A 14 -4.96 3.56 9.12
C LEU A 14 -5.05 4.78 8.19
N LEU A 15 -3.97 5.52 7.99
CA LEU A 15 -3.93 6.60 7.01
C LEU A 15 -4.09 6.06 5.59
N MET A 16 -3.45 4.92 5.25
CA MET A 16 -3.65 4.27 3.96
C MET A 16 -5.12 3.87 3.76
N VAL A 17 -5.76 3.28 4.78
CA VAL A 17 -7.19 2.93 4.72
C VAL A 17 -8.06 4.19 4.56
N GLY A 18 -7.80 5.24 5.34
CA GLY A 18 -8.56 6.49 5.24
C GLY A 18 -8.43 7.14 3.86
N MET A 19 -7.22 7.20 3.33
CA MET A 19 -6.96 7.75 2.01
C MET A 19 -7.59 6.92 0.89
N PHE A 20 -7.54 5.60 1.03
CA PHE A 20 -8.25 4.69 0.15
C PHE A 20 -9.75 4.99 0.10
N LEU A 21 -10.41 5.13 1.25
CA LEU A 21 -11.84 5.47 1.33
C LEU A 21 -12.14 6.83 0.70
N ILE A 22 -11.29 7.82 0.94
CA ILE A 22 -11.40 9.15 0.33
C ILE A 22 -11.30 9.05 -1.20
N SER A 23 -10.37 8.25 -1.73
CA SER A 23 -10.24 8.05 -3.18
C SER A 23 -11.50 7.45 -3.79
N PHE A 24 -12.12 6.45 -3.15
CA PHE A 24 -13.40 5.89 -3.63
C PHE A 24 -14.50 6.93 -3.63
N TRP A 25 -14.66 7.68 -2.54
CA TRP A 25 -15.66 8.73 -2.44
C TRP A 25 -15.44 9.86 -3.44
N MET A 26 -14.18 10.25 -3.71
CA MET A 26 -13.86 11.28 -4.70
C MET A 26 -14.12 10.81 -6.14
N MET A 27 -13.88 9.53 -6.44
CA MET A 27 -14.22 8.93 -7.73
C MET A 27 -15.72 8.90 -7.96
N GLU A 28 -16.52 8.54 -6.94
CA GLU A 28 -17.99 8.54 -7.06
C GLU A 28 -18.57 9.94 -7.27
N ASN A 29 -17.97 10.96 -6.67
CA ASN A 29 -18.38 12.36 -6.85
C ASN A 29 -17.79 13.03 -8.11
N GLY A 30 -17.05 12.28 -8.95
CA GLY A 30 -16.45 12.79 -10.18
C GLY A 30 -15.35 13.84 -10.00
N THR A 31 -14.86 14.03 -8.76
CA THR A 31 -13.77 14.98 -8.46
C THR A 31 -12.40 14.38 -8.78
N LEU A 32 -12.27 13.06 -8.72
CA LEU A 32 -11.08 12.33 -9.14
C LEU A 32 -11.35 11.69 -10.50
N SER A 33 -10.71 12.23 -11.54
CA SER A 33 -10.74 11.61 -12.87
C SER A 33 -9.85 10.37 -12.93
N PHE A 34 -10.13 9.52 -13.92
CA PHE A 34 -9.41 8.27 -14.14
C PHE A 34 -7.90 8.47 -14.35
N GLU A 35 -7.51 9.56 -15.01
CA GLU A 35 -6.11 9.92 -15.27
C GLU A 35 -5.37 10.35 -13.99
N ASN A 36 -6.08 10.95 -13.04
CA ASN A 36 -5.46 11.53 -11.84
C ASN A 36 -5.49 10.59 -10.62
N SER A 37 -6.30 9.52 -10.68
CA SER A 37 -6.49 8.59 -9.55
C SER A 37 -5.22 7.81 -9.23
N GLU A 38 -4.46 7.40 -10.25
CA GLU A 38 -3.20 6.67 -10.10
C GLU A 38 -2.12 7.56 -9.49
N LEU A 39 -1.97 8.79 -10.00
CA LEU A 39 -1.02 9.76 -9.44
C LEU A 39 -1.36 10.09 -7.98
N PHE A 40 -2.65 10.28 -7.67
CA PHE A 40 -3.11 10.50 -6.30
C PHE A 40 -2.80 9.32 -5.39
N GLY A 41 -3.07 8.09 -5.85
CA GLY A 41 -2.79 6.85 -5.11
C GLY A 41 -1.30 6.70 -4.79
N TYR A 42 -0.43 6.81 -5.78
CA TYR A 42 1.03 6.68 -5.56
C TYR A 42 1.61 7.80 -4.69
N THR A 43 1.17 9.04 -4.90
CA THR A 43 1.60 10.18 -4.08
C THR A 43 1.23 9.94 -2.62
N THR A 44 0.00 9.49 -2.38
CA THR A 44 -0.49 9.20 -1.04
C THR A 44 0.26 8.03 -0.40
N MET A 45 0.50 6.96 -1.18
CA MET A 45 1.28 5.82 -0.72
C MET A 45 2.69 6.25 -0.31
N LEU A 46 3.39 7.07 -1.10
CA LEU A 46 4.72 7.58 -0.75
C LEU A 46 4.69 8.47 0.50
N VAL A 47 3.73 9.38 0.60
CA VAL A 47 3.59 10.27 1.77
C VAL A 47 3.36 9.46 3.04
N VAL A 48 2.46 8.49 3.01
CA VAL A 48 2.16 7.67 4.18
C VAL A 48 3.31 6.73 4.52
N MET A 49 3.96 6.12 3.51
CA MET A 49 5.12 5.27 3.74
C MET A 49 6.34 6.04 4.27
N SER A 50 6.43 7.36 4.06
CA SER A 50 7.47 8.20 4.68
C SER A 50 7.45 8.15 6.23
N LEU A 51 6.32 7.78 6.84
CA LEU A 51 6.24 7.54 8.28
C LEU A 51 7.14 6.40 8.75
N ILE A 52 7.51 5.47 7.87
CA ILE A 52 8.53 4.45 8.16
C ILE A 52 9.86 5.13 8.50
N PHE A 53 10.29 6.12 7.72
CA PHE A 53 11.51 6.88 7.99
C PHE A 53 11.45 7.56 9.36
N VAL A 54 10.31 8.19 9.68
CA VAL A 54 10.09 8.84 10.97
C VAL A 54 10.13 7.83 12.12
N GLY A 55 9.52 6.66 11.96
CA GLY A 55 9.54 5.59 12.95
C GLY A 55 10.95 5.02 13.17
N VAL A 56 11.71 4.79 12.10
CA VAL A 56 13.11 4.33 12.18
C VAL A 56 13.98 5.38 12.87
N ARG A 57 13.84 6.67 12.51
CA ARG A 57 14.53 7.78 13.18
C ARG A 57 14.17 7.86 14.66
N SER A 58 12.90 7.75 14.99
CA SER A 58 12.41 7.76 16.38
C SER A 58 13.03 6.62 17.20
N HIS A 59 13.19 5.43 16.60
CA HIS A 59 13.86 4.31 17.25
C HIS A 59 15.36 4.58 17.49
N ARG A 60 16.05 5.17 16.52
CA ARG A 60 17.46 5.58 16.67
C ARG A 60 17.65 6.52 17.85
N GLU A 61 16.85 7.58 17.93
CA GLU A 61 17.01 8.61 18.96
C GLU A 61 16.59 8.10 20.34
N LYS A 62 15.42 7.47 20.46
CA LYS A 62 14.84 7.12 21.77
C LYS A 62 15.35 5.82 22.38
N ASN A 63 15.82 4.87 21.56
CA ASN A 63 16.23 3.56 22.06
C ASN A 63 17.72 3.26 21.87
N LEU A 64 18.39 3.94 20.93
CA LEU A 64 19.77 3.64 20.56
C LEU A 64 20.71 4.84 20.73
N ASN A 65 20.27 5.90 21.44
CA ASN A 65 21.07 7.09 21.74
C ASN A 65 21.76 7.71 20.52
N GLY A 66 21.09 7.69 19.35
CA GLY A 66 21.61 8.30 18.13
C GLY A 66 22.56 7.43 17.29
N VAL A 67 22.98 6.26 17.78
CA VAL A 67 23.89 5.34 17.07
C VAL A 67 23.13 4.09 16.63
N MET A 68 23.03 3.86 15.32
CA MET A 68 22.26 2.74 14.77
C MET A 68 22.96 2.10 13.59
N THR A 69 23.01 0.76 13.60
CA THR A 69 23.50 -0.04 12.48
C THR A 69 22.42 -0.18 11.41
N PHE A 70 22.83 -0.51 10.17
CA PHE A 70 21.89 -0.76 9.08
C PHE A 70 20.88 -1.86 9.45
N GLY A 71 21.34 -2.97 10.05
CA GLY A 71 20.47 -4.09 10.43
C GLY A 71 19.41 -3.69 11.46
N ALA A 72 19.75 -2.84 12.43
CA ALA A 72 18.78 -2.32 13.41
C ALA A 72 17.73 -1.40 12.76
N GLY A 73 18.17 -0.54 11.83
CA GLY A 73 17.27 0.31 11.05
C GLY A 73 16.33 -0.50 10.14
N PHE A 74 16.89 -1.47 9.42
CA PHE A 74 16.15 -2.36 8.53
C PHE A 74 15.10 -3.17 9.31
N LYS A 75 15.49 -3.79 10.43
CA LYS A 75 14.57 -4.54 11.31
C LYS A 75 13.43 -3.66 11.81
N THR A 76 13.70 -2.41 12.16
CA THR A 76 12.65 -1.50 12.62
C THR A 76 11.71 -1.12 11.49
N GLY A 77 12.24 -0.75 10.33
CA GLY A 77 11.43 -0.34 9.18
C GLY A 77 10.57 -1.47 8.63
N ILE A 78 11.12 -2.69 8.50
CA ILE A 78 10.37 -3.82 7.96
C ILE A 78 9.23 -4.24 8.88
N LEU A 79 9.42 -4.11 10.20
CA LEU A 79 8.35 -4.36 11.17
C LEU A 79 7.26 -3.28 11.10
N ILE A 80 7.62 -2.02 10.89
CA ILE A 80 6.64 -0.94 10.67
C ILE A 80 5.86 -1.21 9.38
N ALA A 81 6.56 -1.53 8.28
CA ALA A 81 5.96 -1.85 6.98
C ALA A 81 4.99 -3.04 7.10
N ALA A 82 5.40 -4.13 7.75
CA ALA A 82 4.55 -5.28 7.98
C ALA A 82 3.27 -4.92 8.76
N VAL A 83 3.38 -4.16 9.85
CA VAL A 83 2.21 -3.72 10.61
C VAL A 83 1.31 -2.82 9.76
N ALA A 84 1.87 -1.86 9.02
CA ALA A 84 1.11 -0.99 8.14
C ALA A 84 0.33 -1.77 7.07
N SER A 85 0.99 -2.73 6.41
CA SER A 85 0.36 -3.61 5.42
C SER A 85 -0.77 -4.46 6.01
N LEU A 86 -0.63 -4.95 7.26
CA LEU A 86 -1.69 -5.69 7.94
C LEU A 86 -2.91 -4.81 8.22
N PHE A 87 -2.71 -3.58 8.70
CA PHE A 87 -3.81 -2.65 8.93
C PHE A 87 -4.50 -2.25 7.62
N TYR A 88 -3.73 -2.06 6.54
CA TYR A 88 -4.29 -1.76 5.23
C TYR A 88 -5.11 -2.93 4.65
N ALA A 89 -4.52 -4.13 4.61
CA ALA A 89 -5.22 -5.32 4.12
C ALA A 89 -6.44 -5.66 4.99
N GLY A 90 -6.34 -5.50 6.31
CA GLY A 90 -7.49 -5.63 7.21
C GLY A 90 -8.56 -4.58 6.97
N GLY A 91 -8.20 -3.32 6.74
CA GLY A 91 -9.15 -2.26 6.41
C GLY A 91 -9.84 -2.48 5.06
N TRP A 92 -9.10 -2.99 4.06
CA TRP A 92 -9.67 -3.42 2.79
C TRP A 92 -10.66 -4.58 2.97
N GLU A 93 -10.31 -5.61 3.74
CA GLU A 93 -11.23 -6.71 4.03
C GLU A 93 -12.50 -6.23 4.74
N VAL A 94 -12.37 -5.30 5.71
CA VAL A 94 -13.54 -4.71 6.36
C VAL A 94 -14.38 -3.97 5.34
N TYR A 95 -13.80 -3.12 4.50
CA TYR A 95 -14.53 -2.37 3.48
C TYR A 95 -15.23 -3.30 2.48
N TYR A 96 -14.50 -4.27 1.92
CA TYR A 96 -14.99 -5.22 0.92
C TYR A 96 -16.19 -6.05 1.42
N ASN A 97 -16.21 -6.39 2.72
CA ASN A 97 -17.27 -7.20 3.31
C ASN A 97 -18.42 -6.37 3.94
N THR A 98 -18.19 -5.10 4.30
CA THR A 98 -19.22 -4.28 4.99
C THR A 98 -19.93 -3.30 4.08
N VAL A 99 -19.33 -2.88 2.97
CA VAL A 99 -19.96 -1.93 2.04
C VAL A 99 -20.79 -2.67 0.99
N PRO A 100 -22.12 -2.44 0.93
CA PRO A 100 -22.99 -3.13 -0.01
C PRO A 100 -22.57 -2.89 -1.47
N GLY A 101 -22.60 -3.94 -2.29
CA GLY A 101 -22.31 -3.85 -3.71
C GLY A 101 -20.82 -3.89 -4.07
N VAL A 102 -19.90 -3.66 -3.13
CA VAL A 102 -18.45 -3.70 -3.41
C VAL A 102 -18.01 -5.10 -3.80
N ARG A 103 -18.45 -6.12 -3.06
CA ARG A 103 -18.09 -7.52 -3.33
C ARG A 103 -18.46 -7.96 -4.73
N GLU A 104 -19.65 -7.58 -5.20
CA GLU A 104 -20.20 -7.99 -6.49
C GLU A 104 -19.65 -7.14 -7.65
N THR A 105 -19.36 -5.86 -7.41
CA THR A 105 -19.03 -4.91 -8.49
C THR A 105 -17.55 -4.59 -8.61
N PHE A 106 -16.74 -4.79 -7.55
CA PHE A 106 -15.34 -4.32 -7.52
C PHE A 106 -14.51 -4.88 -8.67
N MET A 107 -14.49 -6.21 -8.86
CA MET A 107 -13.69 -6.83 -9.92
C MET A 107 -14.18 -6.46 -11.32
N ASN A 108 -15.49 -6.34 -11.52
CA ASN A 108 -16.06 -5.91 -12.80
C ASN A 108 -15.67 -4.46 -13.11
N ARG A 109 -15.80 -3.56 -12.14
CA ARG A 109 -15.30 -2.18 -12.26
C ARG A 109 -13.81 -2.19 -12.55
N TYR A 110 -13.00 -2.99 -11.86
CA TYR A 110 -11.55 -3.07 -12.09
C TYR A 110 -11.18 -3.52 -13.51
N ILE A 111 -11.92 -4.48 -14.08
CA ILE A 111 -11.78 -4.92 -15.47
C ILE A 111 -12.12 -3.79 -16.44
N GLU A 112 -13.29 -3.17 -16.30
CA GLU A 112 -13.73 -2.06 -17.16
C GLU A 112 -12.74 -0.87 -17.11
N MET A 113 -12.22 -0.59 -15.92
CA MET A 113 -11.23 0.44 -15.67
C MET A 113 -9.90 0.13 -16.37
N SER A 114 -9.46 -1.13 -16.32
CA SER A 114 -8.23 -1.58 -16.99
C SER A 114 -8.36 -1.53 -18.51
N GLU A 115 -9.51 -1.95 -19.05
CA GLU A 115 -9.81 -1.90 -20.48
C GLU A 115 -9.81 -0.46 -21.01
N LYS A 116 -10.48 0.47 -20.31
CA LYS A 116 -10.49 1.90 -20.66
C LYS A 116 -9.09 2.50 -20.66
N LYS A 117 -8.27 2.18 -19.64
CA LYS A 117 -6.87 2.65 -19.55
C LYS A 117 -6.04 2.16 -20.73
N MET A 118 -6.05 0.86 -21.01
CA MET A 118 -5.26 0.29 -22.12
C MET A 118 -5.73 0.81 -23.48
N THR A 119 -7.03 1.04 -23.66
CA THR A 119 -7.58 1.66 -24.88
C THR A 119 -7.08 3.09 -25.03
N ALA A 120 -7.07 3.88 -23.96
CA ALA A 120 -6.55 5.26 -23.96
C ALA A 120 -5.04 5.32 -24.23
N GLU A 121 -4.29 4.30 -23.77
CA GLU A 121 -2.87 4.13 -24.07
C GLU A 121 -2.59 3.65 -25.52
N GLY A 122 -3.63 3.37 -26.31
CA GLY A 122 -3.50 2.93 -27.70
C GLY A 122 -2.99 1.49 -27.85
N LYS A 123 -3.22 0.64 -26.84
CA LYS A 123 -2.82 -0.78 -26.87
C LYS A 123 -3.61 -1.55 -27.94
N ALA A 124 -2.98 -2.58 -28.51
CA ALA A 124 -3.63 -3.47 -29.47
C ALA A 124 -4.79 -4.23 -28.81
N LYS A 125 -5.85 -4.53 -29.58
CA LYS A 125 -7.04 -5.20 -29.05
C LYS A 125 -6.71 -6.58 -28.47
N GLU A 126 -5.77 -7.29 -29.09
CA GLU A 126 -5.31 -8.60 -28.64
C GLU A 126 -4.65 -8.53 -27.26
N GLU A 127 -3.91 -7.46 -26.96
CA GLU A 127 -3.31 -7.23 -25.64
C GLU A 127 -4.38 -6.90 -24.59
N ILE A 128 -5.38 -6.11 -24.97
CA ILE A 128 -6.52 -5.76 -24.10
C ILE A 128 -7.32 -7.02 -23.75
N ASP A 129 -7.69 -7.81 -24.75
CA ASP A 129 -8.47 -9.04 -24.56
C ASP A 129 -7.70 -10.05 -23.69
N ALA A 130 -6.40 -10.22 -23.92
CA ALA A 130 -5.55 -11.07 -23.09
C ALA A 130 -5.50 -10.60 -21.63
N LYS A 131 -5.41 -9.27 -21.39
CA LYS A 131 -5.42 -8.71 -20.05
C LYS A 131 -6.77 -8.88 -19.36
N VAL A 132 -7.87 -8.64 -20.06
CA VAL A 132 -9.23 -8.83 -19.55
C VAL A 132 -9.45 -10.29 -19.14
N GLU A 133 -8.97 -11.25 -19.93
CA GLU A 133 -9.07 -12.67 -19.59
C GLU A 133 -8.23 -13.04 -18.36
N GLU A 134 -7.03 -12.48 -18.21
CA GLU A 134 -6.21 -12.61 -16.99
C GLU A 134 -6.96 -12.08 -15.76
N LEU A 135 -7.56 -10.88 -15.88
CA LEU A 135 -8.29 -10.23 -14.79
C LEU A 135 -9.57 -10.99 -14.42
N ARG A 136 -10.25 -11.62 -15.39
CA ARG A 136 -11.40 -12.49 -15.13
C ARG A 136 -11.01 -13.74 -14.33
N LYS A 137 -9.88 -14.37 -14.68
CA LYS A 137 -9.32 -15.48 -13.88
C LYS A 137 -8.94 -15.01 -12.47
N MET A 138 -8.35 -13.82 -12.37
CA MET A 138 -8.04 -13.21 -11.08
C MET A 138 -9.30 -12.95 -10.25
N ALA A 139 -10.40 -12.52 -10.87
CA ALA A 139 -11.67 -12.26 -10.18
C ALA A 139 -12.21 -13.51 -9.45
N VAL A 140 -12.09 -14.69 -10.06
CA VAL A 140 -12.46 -15.96 -9.43
C VAL A 140 -11.57 -16.24 -8.21
N MET A 141 -10.25 -16.05 -8.32
CA MET A 141 -9.35 -16.21 -7.19
C MET A 141 -9.58 -15.16 -6.10
N TYR A 142 -10.03 -13.97 -6.48
CA TYR A 142 -10.31 -12.83 -5.59
C TYR A 142 -11.50 -13.07 -4.65
N GLU A 143 -12.37 -14.03 -4.96
CA GLU A 143 -13.42 -14.48 -4.05
C GLU A 143 -12.84 -15.11 -2.77
N ASN A 144 -11.64 -15.73 -2.86
CA ASN A 144 -10.95 -16.30 -1.72
C ASN A 144 -10.36 -15.17 -0.82
N PRO A 145 -10.81 -15.03 0.44
CA PRO A 145 -10.33 -13.98 1.33
C PRO A 145 -8.82 -14.04 1.61
N LEU A 146 -8.22 -15.24 1.64
CA LEU A 146 -6.77 -15.38 1.87
C LEU A 146 -5.97 -14.88 0.67
N PHE A 147 -6.45 -15.17 -0.55
CA PHE A 147 -5.81 -14.69 -1.78
C PHE A 147 -5.93 -13.17 -1.89
N ARG A 148 -7.13 -12.63 -1.64
CA ARG A 148 -7.39 -11.19 -1.62
C ARG A 148 -6.55 -10.46 -0.57
N PHE A 149 -6.52 -10.95 0.66
CA PHE A 149 -5.68 -10.38 1.71
C PHE A 149 -4.19 -10.40 1.32
N GLY A 150 -3.73 -11.50 0.73
CA GLY A 150 -2.34 -11.65 0.27
C GLY A 150 -1.97 -10.65 -0.83
N ILE A 151 -2.83 -10.47 -1.85
CA ILE A 151 -2.54 -9.54 -2.95
C ILE A 151 -2.57 -8.08 -2.47
N THR A 152 -3.51 -7.73 -1.60
CA THR A 152 -3.58 -6.38 -0.99
C THR A 152 -2.38 -6.10 -0.08
N LEU A 153 -1.87 -7.12 0.63
CA LEU A 153 -0.63 -6.98 1.41
C LEU A 153 0.56 -6.71 0.50
N MET A 154 0.65 -7.44 -0.62
CA MET A 154 1.72 -7.31 -1.62
C MET A 154 1.67 -6.00 -2.41
N GLU A 155 0.56 -5.28 -2.39
CA GLU A 155 0.46 -3.95 -3.00
C GLU A 155 1.31 -2.92 -2.26
N ILE A 156 1.23 -2.89 -0.92
CA ILE A 156 1.91 -1.89 -0.10
C ILE A 156 3.28 -2.36 0.39
N PHE A 157 3.41 -3.64 0.71
CA PHE A 157 4.61 -4.15 1.38
C PHE A 157 5.92 -3.91 0.62
N PRO A 158 5.99 -4.10 -0.73
CA PRO A 158 7.21 -3.80 -1.50
C PRO A 158 7.63 -2.34 -1.42
N VAL A 159 6.68 -1.40 -1.44
CA VAL A 159 6.97 0.03 -1.29
C VAL A 159 7.49 0.31 0.12
N GLY A 160 6.87 -0.26 1.15
CA GLY A 160 7.36 -0.19 2.53
C GLY A 160 8.78 -0.78 2.70
N LEU A 161 9.09 -1.86 1.98
CA LEU A 161 10.43 -2.46 1.96
C LEU A 161 11.46 -1.52 1.32
N LEU A 162 11.14 -0.88 0.19
CA LEU A 162 12.02 0.11 -0.45
C LEU A 162 12.30 1.28 0.48
N VAL A 163 11.26 1.86 1.09
CA VAL A 163 11.42 2.96 2.06
C VAL A 163 12.22 2.51 3.28
N THR A 164 12.05 1.27 3.72
CA THR A 164 12.84 0.68 4.81
C THR A 164 14.32 0.62 4.47
N LEU A 165 14.67 0.13 3.27
CA LEU A 165 16.06 0.03 2.82
C LEU A 165 16.72 1.41 2.76
N ILE A 166 16.02 2.39 2.18
CA ILE A 166 16.48 3.78 2.09
C ILE A 166 16.67 4.37 3.49
N SER A 167 15.67 4.21 4.37
CA SER A 167 15.71 4.74 5.74
C SER A 167 16.86 4.15 6.55
N ALA A 168 17.05 2.83 6.48
CA ALA A 168 18.15 2.14 7.15
C ALA A 168 19.51 2.57 6.61
N GLY A 169 19.62 2.81 5.30
CA GLY A 169 20.82 3.32 4.65
C GLY A 169 21.20 4.74 5.07
N ILE A 170 20.23 5.66 5.07
CA ILE A 170 20.43 7.07 5.41
C ILE A 170 20.70 7.26 6.91
N LEU A 171 19.95 6.55 7.76
CA LEU A 171 20.02 6.77 9.22
C LEU A 171 21.13 5.99 9.91
N ARG A 172 21.89 5.16 9.17
CA ARG A 172 23.04 4.44 9.72
C ARG A 172 24.08 5.45 10.18
N LYS A 173 24.56 5.29 11.42
CA LYS A 173 25.73 6.00 11.92
C LYS A 173 26.68 4.96 12.45
N ARG A 174 27.84 4.84 11.81
CA ARG A 174 28.93 4.04 12.38
C ARG A 174 29.43 4.82 13.60
N SER A 175 29.54 4.15 14.75
CA SER A 175 30.30 4.70 15.86
C SER A 175 31.72 4.87 15.34
N THR A 176 32.15 6.10 15.10
CA THR A 176 33.57 6.44 15.09
C THR A 176 34.01 6.33 16.55
N ALA A 177 34.44 5.12 16.93
CA ALA A 177 35.32 4.95 18.07
C ALA A 177 36.70 5.47 17.68
#